data_AF-A0A2M7EJC7-F1
#
_entry.id   AF-A0A2M7EJC7-F1
#
_cell.length_a   1.000
_cell.length_b   1.000
_cell.length_c   1.000
_cell.angle_alpha   90.00
_cell.angle_beta   90.00
_cell.angle_gamma   90.00
#
_symmetry.space_group_name_H-M   'P 1'
#
loop_
_entity.id
_entity.type
_entity.pdbx_description
1 polymer ?
#
loop_
_entity_poly.entity_id
_entity_poly.type
_entity_poly.pdbx_seq_one_letter_code
_entity_poly.pdbx_strand_id
1 'polypeptide(L)'
;IAGQKAVITKARKSVSAFKIREGLAIGVKVTLRGDRMYHFLQKLITIVIPRLRDFRGIEDSAVDAHGNLNIGFTEQTLFPEIEYDKIDKLRGLQITVVTTAKDKKKGRLLFEKLGVAFKK
;
A
#
# COMPACT_ATOMS: atom_id res chain seq x y z
N ILE A 1 -11.35 2.64 -3.43
CA ILE A 1 -10.13 2.50 -2.59
C ILE A 1 -9.78 3.80 -1.84
N ALA A 2 -9.10 4.79 -2.45
CA ALA A 2 -8.46 5.89 -1.69
C ALA A 2 -9.30 7.18 -1.53
N GLY A 3 -10.46 7.30 -2.19
CA GLY A 3 -11.30 8.52 -2.11
C GLY A 3 -10.69 9.78 -2.75
N GLN A 4 -9.61 9.63 -3.50
CA GLN A 4 -8.92 10.71 -4.20
C GLN A 4 -8.55 10.25 -5.61
N LYS A 5 -8.64 11.16 -6.59
CA LYS A 5 -8.24 10.88 -7.98
C LYS A 5 -6.74 10.60 -8.03
N ALA A 6 -6.39 9.47 -8.65
CA ALA A 6 -5.00 9.06 -8.80
C ALA A 6 -4.26 9.90 -9.83
N VAL A 7 -2.96 10.07 -9.60
CA VAL A 7 -2.04 10.74 -10.53
C VAL A 7 -1.36 9.66 -11.38
N ILE A 8 -1.41 9.84 -12.70
CA ILE A 8 -0.74 8.95 -13.66
C ILE A 8 0.78 9.16 -13.56
N THR A 9 1.52 8.09 -13.32
CA THR A 9 2.98 8.09 -13.29
C THR A 9 3.53 7.74 -14.66
N LYS A 10 4.37 8.61 -15.20
CA LYS A 10 5.06 8.41 -16.47
C LYS A 10 6.45 7.80 -16.26
N ALA A 11 6.91 7.02 -17.22
CA ALA A 11 8.26 6.48 -17.22
C ALA A 11 9.29 7.62 -17.29
N ARG A 12 10.28 7.59 -16.39
CA ARG A 12 11.37 8.58 -16.34
C ARG A 12 12.49 8.31 -17.34
N LYS A 13 12.64 7.07 -17.78
CA LYS A 13 13.69 6.63 -18.71
C LYS A 13 13.12 5.56 -19.63
N SER A 14 13.65 5.51 -20.84
CA SER A 14 13.37 4.41 -21.79
C SER A 14 14.15 3.17 -21.40
N VAL A 15 13.49 2.01 -21.38
CA VAL A 15 14.11 0.71 -21.07
C VAL A 15 13.61 -0.32 -22.08
N SER A 16 14.49 -0.73 -23.00
CA SER A 16 14.14 -1.61 -24.13
C SER A 16 13.64 -2.99 -23.70
N ALA A 17 14.20 -3.57 -22.63
CA ALA A 17 13.80 -4.88 -22.11
C ALA A 17 12.30 -4.95 -21.73
N PHE A 18 11.76 -3.85 -21.20
CA PHE A 18 10.34 -3.74 -20.84
C PHE A 18 9.50 -3.09 -21.95
N LYS A 19 10.10 -2.76 -23.09
CA LYS A 19 9.46 -2.02 -24.20
C LYS A 19 8.87 -0.67 -23.75
N ILE A 20 9.47 -0.03 -22.75
CA ILE A 20 9.01 1.24 -22.19
C ILE A 20 9.81 2.40 -22.81
N ARG A 21 9.11 3.46 -23.23
CA ARG A 21 9.69 4.74 -23.65
C ARG A 21 9.46 5.81 -22.59
N GLU A 22 10.38 6.75 -22.46
CA GLU A 22 10.24 7.92 -21.60
C GLU A 22 8.92 8.66 -21.88
N GLY A 23 8.25 9.12 -20.82
CA GLY A 23 6.96 9.81 -20.91
C GLY A 23 5.73 8.91 -21.04
N LEU A 24 5.89 7.60 -21.28
CA LEU A 24 4.78 6.66 -21.37
C LEU A 24 4.10 6.47 -20.00
N ALA A 25 2.77 6.40 -19.97
CA ALA A 25 2.01 6.13 -18.76
C ALA A 25 2.19 4.66 -18.34
N ILE A 26 2.81 4.42 -17.19
CA ILE A 26 3.16 3.06 -16.71
C ILE A 26 2.42 2.67 -15.43
N GLY A 27 1.78 3.62 -14.76
CA GLY A 27 1.12 3.35 -13.49
C GLY A 27 0.36 4.55 -12.97
N VAL A 28 -0.18 4.40 -11.76
CA VAL A 28 -0.91 5.43 -11.04
C VAL A 28 -0.49 5.42 -9.58
N LYS A 29 -0.51 6.58 -8.94
CA LYS A 29 -0.30 6.69 -7.49
C LYS A 29 -1.25 7.68 -6.85
N VAL A 30 -1.50 7.49 -5.57
CA VAL A 30 -2.24 8.43 -4.73
C VAL A 30 -1.35 8.73 -3.52
N THR A 31 -1.32 9.99 -3.09
CA THR A 31 -0.66 10.38 -1.84
C THR A 31 -1.72 10.95 -0.92
N LEU A 32 -1.94 10.26 0.20
CA LEU A 32 -2.92 10.64 1.22
C LEU A 32 -2.21 11.36 2.37
N ARG A 33 -2.81 12.44 2.87
CA ARG A 33 -2.36 13.21 4.04
C ARG A 33 -3.58 13.69 4.85
N GLY A 34 -3.36 14.06 6.12
CA GLY A 34 -4.41 14.51 7.03
C GLY A 34 -5.47 13.44 7.29
N ASP A 35 -6.72 13.84 7.44
CA ASP A 35 -7.81 12.95 7.86
C ASP A 35 -8.05 11.79 6.88
N ARG A 36 -7.94 12.05 5.56
CA ARG A 36 -8.11 11.01 4.53
C ARG A 36 -7.10 9.87 4.68
N MET A 37 -5.88 10.19 5.12
CA MET A 37 -4.86 9.18 5.40
C MET A 37 -5.26 8.31 6.59
N TYR A 38 -5.70 8.92 7.69
CA TYR A 38 -6.12 8.18 8.89
C TYR A 38 -7.33 7.29 8.63
N HIS A 39 -8.34 7.79 7.89
CA HIS A 39 -9.49 6.97 7.48
C HIS A 39 -9.07 5.78 6.62
N PHE A 40 -8.17 5.99 5.66
CA PHE A 40 -7.66 4.90 4.83
C PHE A 40 -6.86 3.88 5.64
N LEU A 41 -6.00 4.35 6.56
CA LEU A 41 -5.17 3.50 7.41
C LEU A 41 -6.03 2.67 8.38
N GLN A 42 -7.03 3.28 9.02
CA GLN A 42 -7.97 2.58 9.89
C GLN A 42 -8.73 1.49 9.11
N LYS A 43 -9.27 1.83 7.93
CA LYS A 43 -9.92 0.85 7.05
C LYS A 43 -8.96 -0.29 6.65
N LEU A 44 -7.71 0.05 6.34
CA LEU A 44 -6.70 -0.93 5.95
C LEU A 44 -6.46 -1.95 7.08
N ILE A 45 -6.26 -1.45 8.30
CA ILE A 45 -5.97 -2.27 9.49
C ILE A 45 -7.18 -3.09 9.93
N THR A 46 -8.35 -2.48 10.02
CA THR A 46 -9.53 -3.11 10.60
C THR A 46 -10.30 -3.99 9.61
N ILE A 47 -10.30 -3.67 8.32
CA ILE A 47 -11.15 -4.33 7.33
C ILE A 47 -10.33 -5.08 6.28
N VAL A 48 -9.35 -4.43 5.66
CA VAL A 48 -8.68 -4.99 4.47
C VAL A 48 -7.68 -6.08 4.85
N ILE A 49 -6.82 -5.82 5.85
CA ILE A 49 -5.79 -6.77 6.28
C ILE A 49 -6.41 -8.10 6.76
N PRO A 50 -7.47 -8.11 7.60
CA PRO A 50 -8.10 -9.37 8.02
C PRO A 50 -8.76 -10.17 6.88
N ARG A 51 -9.07 -9.53 5.75
CA ARG A 51 -9.64 -10.20 4.57
C ARG A 51 -8.59 -10.90 3.70
N LEU A 52 -7.29 -10.68 3.96
CA LEU A 52 -6.22 -11.39 3.26
C LEU A 52 -6.34 -12.89 3.55
N ARG A 53 -6.40 -13.69 2.48
CA ARG A 53 -6.34 -15.15 2.58
C ARG A 53 -5.02 -15.57 3.23
N ASP A 54 -5.09 -16.49 4.19
CA ASP A 54 -3.94 -17.01 4.94
C ASP A 54 -3.11 -15.93 5.67
N PHE A 55 -3.75 -14.83 6.10
CA PHE A 55 -3.07 -13.78 6.85
C PHE A 55 -2.57 -14.28 8.22
N ARG A 56 -1.25 -14.29 8.41
CA ARG A 56 -0.58 -14.68 9.67
C ARG A 56 0.04 -13.49 10.41
N GLY A 57 -0.30 -12.26 10.02
CA GLY A 57 0.39 -11.06 10.45
C GLY A 57 1.33 -10.50 9.39
N ILE A 58 1.66 -9.22 9.53
CA ILE A 58 2.67 -8.56 8.69
C ILE A 58 4.07 -8.96 9.17
N GLU A 59 4.95 -9.29 8.25
CA GLU A 59 6.35 -9.60 8.54
C GLU A 59 7.09 -8.36 9.10
N ASP A 60 8.02 -8.55 10.03
CA ASP A 60 8.86 -7.46 10.55
C ASP A 60 9.72 -6.80 9.46
N SER A 61 10.05 -7.56 8.41
CA SER A 61 10.79 -7.09 7.24
C SER A 61 10.01 -6.04 6.44
N ALA A 62 8.70 -5.92 6.63
CA ALA A 62 7.88 -4.88 5.99
C ALA A 62 8.21 -3.46 6.51
N VAL A 63 8.80 -3.36 7.72
CA VAL A 63 9.28 -2.09 8.24
C VAL A 63 10.72 -1.88 7.78
N ASP A 64 10.97 -0.78 7.06
CA ASP A 64 12.31 -0.44 6.61
C ASP A 64 13.21 0.08 7.74
N ALA A 65 14.50 0.28 7.45
CA ALA A 65 15.47 0.74 8.43
C ALA A 65 15.12 2.12 9.04
N HIS A 66 14.40 2.96 8.28
CA HIS A 66 13.99 4.30 8.68
C HIS A 66 12.63 4.32 9.40
N GLY A 67 11.96 3.16 9.55
CA GLY A 67 10.69 3.06 10.27
C GLY A 67 9.45 3.33 9.43
N ASN A 68 9.53 3.23 8.10
CA ASN A 68 8.37 3.24 7.21
C ASN A 68 7.86 1.81 6.98
N LEU A 69 6.54 1.67 6.80
CA LEU A 69 5.91 0.38 6.54
C LEU A 69 5.56 0.23 5.06
N ASN A 70 6.00 -0.85 4.44
CA ASN A 70 5.71 -1.18 3.05
C ASN A 70 4.91 -2.49 2.96
N ILE A 71 3.72 -2.43 2.39
CA ILE A 71 2.82 -3.59 2.24
C ILE A 71 2.45 -3.73 0.76
N GLY A 72 2.66 -4.93 0.20
CA GLY A 72 2.19 -5.28 -1.14
C GLY A 72 0.91 -6.12 -1.07
N PHE A 73 -0.01 -5.85 -1.99
CA PHE A 73 -1.22 -6.63 -2.20
C PHE A 73 -1.20 -7.16 -3.64
N THR A 74 -1.54 -8.44 -3.80
CA THR A 74 -1.59 -9.09 -5.11
C THR A 74 -2.87 -8.73 -5.87
N GLU A 75 -3.95 -8.39 -5.15
CA GLU A 75 -5.27 -8.12 -5.70
C GLU A 75 -5.98 -6.96 -5.01
N GLN A 76 -6.83 -6.26 -5.77
CA GLN A 76 -7.61 -5.11 -5.32
C GLN A 76 -8.97 -5.49 -4.72
N THR A 77 -9.40 -6.75 -4.87
CA THR A 77 -10.68 -7.31 -4.40
C THR A 77 -10.85 -7.25 -2.88
N LEU A 78 -9.74 -7.16 -2.14
CA LEU A 78 -9.72 -7.06 -0.68
C LEU A 78 -10.36 -5.76 -0.17
N PHE A 79 -10.42 -4.72 -1.02
CA PHE A 79 -11.05 -3.46 -0.68
C PHE A 79 -12.57 -3.56 -0.83
N PRO A 80 -13.36 -3.26 0.21
CA PRO A 80 -14.82 -3.38 0.18
C PRO A 80 -15.49 -2.47 -0.86
N GLU A 81 -14.82 -1.43 -1.33
CA GLU A 81 -15.36 -0.54 -2.37
C GLU A 81 -15.26 -1.11 -3.79
N ILE A 82 -14.60 -2.26 -3.98
CA ILE A 82 -14.48 -2.91 -5.28
C ILE A 82 -15.55 -3.98 -5.40
N GLU A 83 -16.45 -3.81 -6.37
CA GLU A 83 -17.41 -4.84 -6.76
C GLU A 83 -16.72 -5.87 -7.67
N TYR A 84 -16.76 -7.15 -7.28
CA TYR A 84 -16.09 -8.23 -7.99
C TYR A 84 -16.51 -8.33 -9.47
N ASP A 85 -17.81 -8.21 -9.74
CA ASP A 85 -18.39 -8.38 -11.08
C ASP A 85 -17.99 -7.26 -12.06
N LYS A 86 -17.48 -6.13 -11.55
CA LYS A 86 -17.05 -4.98 -12.37
C LYS A 86 -15.55 -4.99 -12.67
N ILE A 87 -14.81 -6.00 -12.22
CA ILE A 87 -13.36 -6.08 -12.41
C ILE A 87 -13.04 -6.66 -13.79
N ASP A 88 -12.22 -5.93 -14.55
CA ASP A 88 -11.65 -6.42 -15.83
C ASP A 88 -10.54 -7.43 -15.59
N LYS A 89 -9.60 -7.09 -14.71
CA LYS A 89 -8.38 -7.84 -14.41
C LYS A 89 -7.98 -7.65 -12.95
N LEU A 90 -7.41 -8.69 -12.36
CA LEU A 90 -6.78 -8.59 -11.06
C LEU A 90 -5.50 -7.74 -11.18
N ARG A 91 -5.40 -6.73 -10.32
CA ARG A 91 -4.32 -5.75 -10.24
C ARG A 91 -3.88 -5.63 -8.79
N GLY A 92 -2.60 -5.85 -8.55
CA GLY A 92 -1.99 -5.59 -7.26
C GLY A 92 -1.79 -4.10 -7.00
N LEU A 93 -1.46 -3.77 -5.77
CA LEU A 93 -1.03 -2.44 -5.37
C LEU A 93 -0.03 -2.52 -4.22
N GLN A 94 0.79 -1.48 -4.11
CA GLN A 94 1.71 -1.31 -3.00
C GLN A 94 1.30 -0.09 -2.18
N ILE A 95 1.37 -0.24 -0.86
CA ILE A 95 1.08 0.80 0.12
C ILE A 95 2.36 1.06 0.91
N THR A 96 2.75 2.33 0.97
CA THR A 96 3.86 2.78 1.80
C THR A 96 3.33 3.79 2.81
N VAL A 97 3.46 3.48 4.09
CA VAL A 97 3.16 4.39 5.19
C VAL A 97 4.46 5.01 5.67
N VAL A 98 4.66 6.27 5.31
CA VAL A 98 5.84 7.05 5.69
C VAL A 98 5.61 7.62 7.08
N THR A 99 6.60 7.47 7.96
CA THR A 99 6.53 8.00 9.34
C THR A 99 7.67 8.99 9.59
N THR A 100 7.61 9.65 10.74
CA THR A 100 8.68 10.51 11.26
C THR A 100 9.65 9.76 12.17
N ALA A 101 9.51 8.43 12.29
CA ALA A 101 10.46 7.62 13.04
C ALA A 101 11.87 7.75 12.43
N LYS A 102 12.88 7.64 13.28
CA LYS A 102 14.29 7.66 12.84
C LYS A 102 14.89 6.27 12.67
N ASP A 103 14.25 5.27 13.28
CA ASP A 103 14.78 3.92 13.42
C ASP A 103 13.65 2.91 13.26
N LYS A 104 13.98 1.74 12.68
CA LYS A 104 13.05 0.60 12.52
C LYS A 104 12.30 0.26 13.80
N LYS A 105 12.96 0.22 14.95
CA LYS A 105 12.35 -0.14 16.25
C LYS A 105 11.21 0.81 16.63
N LYS A 106 11.42 2.12 16.47
CA LYS A 106 10.41 3.13 16.77
C LYS A 106 9.25 3.07 15.78
N GLY A 107 9.55 2.87 14.50
CA GLY A 107 8.54 2.67 13.45
C GLY A 107 7.66 1.45 13.76
N ARG A 108 8.28 0.29 14.02
CA ARG A 108 7.55 -0.94 14.39
C ARG A 108 6.63 -0.72 15.59
N LEU A 109 7.16 -0.12 16.67
CA LEU A 109 6.37 0.14 17.88
C LEU A 109 5.18 1.07 17.60
N LEU A 110 5.38 2.11 16.78
CA LEU A 110 4.30 3.01 16.35
C LEU A 110 3.19 2.23 15.63
N PHE A 111 3.56 1.39 14.65
CA PHE A 111 2.57 0.59 13.90
C PHE A 111 1.85 -0.44 14.78
N GLU A 112 2.56 -1.06 15.72
CA GLU A 112 1.97 -1.98 16.69
C GLU A 112 0.92 -1.28 17.56
N LYS A 113 1.23 -0.06 18.02
CA LYS A 113 0.27 0.78 18.79
C LYS A 113 -0.90 1.29 17.94
N LEU A 114 -0.70 1.47 16.63
CA LEU A 114 -1.77 1.81 15.69
C LEU A 114 -2.66 0.60 15.33
N GLY A 115 -2.37 -0.59 15.85
CA GLY A 115 -3.20 -1.79 15.66
C GLY A 115 -2.75 -2.68 14.49
N VAL A 116 -1.57 -2.46 13.92
CA VAL A 116 -1.01 -3.35 12.91
C VAL A 116 -0.63 -4.69 13.57
N ALA A 117 -1.24 -5.77 13.08
CA ALA A 117 -0.93 -7.12 13.53
C ALA A 117 0.37 -7.62 12.87
N PHE A 118 1.49 -7.56 13.59
CA PHE A 118 2.74 -8.17 13.16
C PHE A 118 2.74 -9.67 13.47
N LYS A 119 3.40 -10.44 12.60
CA LYS A 119 3.68 -11.84 12.85
C LYS A 119 4.64 -11.97 14.04
N LYS A 120 4.30 -12.87 14.97
CA LYS A 120 5.16 -13.21 16.12
C LYS A 120 6.20 -14.23 15.71
#